data_AF-A0A832DKB5-F1
#
_entry.id   AF-A0A832DKB5-F1
#
_cell.length_a   1.000
_cell.length_b   1.000
_cell.length_c   1.000
_cell.angle_alpha   90.00
_cell.angle_beta   90.00
_cell.angle_gamma   90.00
#
_symmetry.space_group_name_H-M   'P 1'
#
loop_
_entity.id
_entity.type
_entity.pdbx_description
1 polymer ?
#
loop_
_entity_poly.entity_id
_entity_poly.type
_entity_poly.pdbx_seq_one_letter_code
_entity_poly.pdbx_strand_id
1 'polypeptide(L)'
;MDRAKVLLILPSDVLDRARVLAGRATTELRLPVSLQIVLRALIEEGLKQSDSRALLGNVERQATAVRDIRRAARARARSKTATATVRRPAPRPERPHRARPG
;
A
#
# COMPACT_ATOMS: atom_id res chain seq x y z
N MET A 1 6.06 16.44 -11.68
CA MET A 1 5.39 15.72 -10.56
C MET A 1 4.38 16.70 -10.00
N ASP A 2 3.21 16.78 -10.62
CA ASP A 2 2.17 17.72 -10.20
C ASP A 2 1.25 17.00 -9.23
N ARG A 3 1.46 17.22 -7.94
CA ARG A 3 0.62 16.66 -6.88
C ARG A 3 -0.05 17.80 -6.12
N ALA A 4 -1.30 18.05 -6.44
CA ALA A 4 -2.17 18.88 -5.61
C ALA A 4 -2.65 18.07 -4.39
N LYS A 5 -2.79 18.74 -3.24
CA LYS A 5 -3.48 18.21 -2.05
C LYS A 5 -4.76 18.99 -1.87
N VAL A 6 -5.85 18.30 -1.54
CA VAL A 6 -7.18 18.89 -1.37
C VAL A 6 -7.73 18.45 -0.02
N LEU A 7 -8.39 19.37 0.70
CA LEU A 7 -9.21 19.06 1.87
C LEU A 7 -10.65 18.86 1.41
N LEU A 8 -11.24 17.74 1.77
CA LEU A 8 -12.64 17.41 1.46
C LEU A 8 -13.46 17.46 2.75
N ILE A 9 -14.50 18.30 2.77
CA ILE A 9 -15.48 18.38 3.86
C ILE A 9 -16.76 17.72 3.35
N LEU A 10 -17.25 16.71 4.08
CA LEU A 10 -18.43 15.93 3.72
C LEU A 10 -19.40 15.85 4.89
N PRO A 11 -20.71 15.72 4.62
CA PRO A 11 -21.66 15.24 5.61
C PRO A 11 -21.24 13.88 6.17
N SER A 12 -21.43 13.66 7.48
CA SER A 12 -20.99 12.44 8.17
C SER A 12 -21.62 11.18 7.57
N ASP A 13 -22.87 11.24 7.13
CA ASP A 13 -23.59 10.12 6.51
C ASP A 13 -22.98 9.70 5.17
N VAL A 14 -22.41 10.63 4.40
CA VAL A 14 -21.68 10.30 3.17
C VAL A 14 -20.38 9.58 3.50
N LEU A 15 -19.68 10.02 4.55
CA LEU A 15 -18.46 9.39 5.03
C LEU A 15 -18.72 7.98 5.57
N ASP A 16 -19.80 7.78 6.31
CA ASP A 16 -20.20 6.49 6.85
C ASP A 16 -20.58 5.50 5.76
N ARG A 17 -21.36 5.95 4.76
CA ARG A 17 -21.66 5.14 3.57
C ARG A 17 -20.39 4.76 2.80
N ALA A 18 -19.44 5.67 2.65
CA ALA A 18 -18.15 5.38 2.01
C ALA A 18 -17.32 4.34 2.80
N ARG A 19 -17.37 4.36 4.14
CA ARG A 19 -16.72 3.35 4.99
C ARG A 19 -17.35 1.97 4.80
N VAL A 20 -18.67 1.88 4.80
CA VAL A 20 -19.40 0.61 4.55
C VAL A 20 -19.06 0.08 3.16
N LEU A 21 -19.08 0.94 2.15
CA LEU A 21 -18.71 0.58 0.78
C LEU A 21 -17.25 0.08 0.69
N ALA A 22 -16.30 0.72 1.39
CA ALA A 22 -14.92 0.25 1.43
C ALA A 22 -14.80 -1.15 2.04
N GLY A 23 -15.55 -1.42 3.12
CA GLY A 23 -15.64 -2.74 3.73
C GLY A 23 -16.18 -3.79 2.76
N ARG A 24 -17.33 -3.49 2.13
CA ARG A 24 -17.97 -4.38 1.14
C ARG A 24 -17.07 -4.64 -0.07
N ALA A 25 -16.49 -3.59 -0.64
CA ALA A 25 -15.59 -3.71 -1.79
C ALA A 25 -14.34 -4.53 -1.44
N THR A 26 -13.84 -4.42 -0.20
CA THR A 26 -12.72 -5.26 0.26
C THR A 26 -13.09 -6.75 0.24
N THR A 27 -14.31 -7.09 0.69
CA THR A 27 -14.78 -8.48 0.68
C THR A 27 -15.10 -8.98 -0.73
N GLU A 28 -15.76 -8.16 -1.56
CA GLU A 28 -16.22 -8.53 -2.90
C GLU A 28 -15.04 -8.67 -3.87
N LEU A 29 -14.09 -7.71 -3.86
CA LEU A 29 -12.95 -7.69 -4.78
C LEU A 29 -11.75 -8.51 -4.27
N ARG A 30 -11.79 -9.01 -3.03
CA ARG A 30 -10.68 -9.72 -2.37
C ARG A 30 -9.37 -8.93 -2.42
N LEU A 31 -9.50 -7.62 -2.25
CA LEU A 31 -8.43 -6.63 -2.38
C LEU A 31 -8.54 -5.61 -1.24
N PRO A 32 -7.44 -5.16 -0.63
CA PRO A 32 -7.52 -4.09 0.37
C PRO A 32 -8.02 -2.79 -0.26
N VAL A 33 -9.24 -2.38 0.05
CA VAL A 33 -9.83 -1.11 -0.39
C VAL A 33 -9.82 -0.12 0.77
N SER A 34 -9.10 0.99 0.59
CA SER A 34 -9.06 2.07 1.58
C SER A 34 -10.16 3.09 1.34
N LEU A 35 -10.57 3.79 2.38
CA LEU A 35 -11.52 4.91 2.29
C LEU A 35 -11.08 5.97 1.26
N GLN A 36 -9.78 6.23 1.12
CA GLN A 36 -9.27 7.19 0.13
C GLN A 36 -9.52 6.75 -1.32
N ILE A 37 -9.46 5.45 -1.61
CA ILE A 37 -9.77 4.90 -2.93
C ILE A 37 -11.25 5.12 -3.23
N VAL A 38 -12.12 4.82 -2.26
CA VAL A 38 -13.56 5.01 -2.41
C VAL A 38 -13.92 6.48 -2.60
N LEU A 39 -13.37 7.37 -1.76
CA LEU A 39 -13.63 8.81 -1.88
C LEU A 39 -13.15 9.37 -3.22
N ARG A 40 -11.99 8.90 -3.71
CA ARG A 40 -11.51 9.31 -5.04
C ARG A 40 -12.42 8.83 -6.15
N ALA A 41 -12.86 7.57 -6.11
CA ALA A 41 -13.80 7.03 -7.08
C ALA A 41 -15.15 7.78 -7.04
N LEU A 42 -15.65 8.13 -5.85
CA LEU A 42 -16.87 8.95 -5.70
C LEU A 42 -16.70 10.36 -6.27
N ILE A 43 -15.52 10.97 -6.15
CA ILE A 43 -15.23 12.27 -6.78
C ILE A 43 -15.25 12.14 -8.30
N GLU A 44 -14.66 11.07 -8.85
CA GLU A 44 -14.57 10.83 -10.29
C GLU A 44 -15.94 10.49 -10.93
N GLU A 45 -16.80 9.73 -10.24
CA GLU A 45 -18.15 9.35 -10.74
C GLU A 45 -19.26 10.33 -10.31
N GLY A 46 -18.93 11.34 -9.49
CA GLY A 46 -19.89 12.25 -8.87
C GLY A 46 -20.45 11.69 -7.56
N LEU A 47 -20.24 12.42 -6.46
CA LEU A 47 -20.45 12.01 -5.06
C LEU A 47 -21.85 11.42 -4.72
N LYS A 48 -22.83 11.53 -5.61
CA LYS A 48 -24.21 11.05 -5.43
C LYS A 48 -24.43 9.60 -5.91
N GLN A 49 -23.48 9.00 -6.65
CA GLN A 49 -23.65 7.70 -7.30
C GLN A 49 -23.02 6.53 -6.50
N SER A 50 -23.31 6.42 -5.21
CA SER A 50 -22.63 5.48 -4.30
C SER A 50 -22.80 3.99 -4.61
N ASP A 51 -23.78 3.60 -5.44
CA ASP A 51 -24.10 2.21 -5.76
C ASP A 51 -24.10 1.92 -7.26
N SER A 52 -23.41 2.73 -8.07
CA SER A 52 -23.32 2.50 -9.52
C SER A 52 -22.28 1.42 -9.85
N ARG A 53 -22.55 0.62 -10.90
CA ARG A 53 -21.57 -0.35 -11.44
C ARG A 53 -20.30 0.35 -11.92
N ALA A 54 -20.42 1.59 -12.39
CA ALA A 54 -19.29 2.43 -12.78
C ALA A 54 -18.37 2.72 -11.58
N LEU A 55 -18.94 3.07 -10.43
CA LEU A 55 -18.20 3.30 -9.19
C LEU A 55 -17.44 2.07 -8.75
N LEU A 56 -18.07 0.90 -8.71
CA LEU A 56 -17.39 -0.34 -8.31
C LEU A 56 -16.23 -0.67 -9.25
N GLY A 57 -16.42 -0.51 -10.57
CA GLY A 57 -15.35 -0.70 -11.55
C GLY A 57 -14.20 0.29 -11.36
N ASN A 58 -14.47 1.52 -10.95
CA ASN A 58 -13.42 2.51 -10.66
C ASN A 58 -12.65 2.15 -9.37
N VAL A 59 -13.36 1.75 -8.31
CA VAL A 59 -12.76 1.26 -7.06
C VAL A 59 -11.83 0.07 -7.35
N GLU A 60 -12.24 -0.89 -8.18
CA GLU A 60 -11.44 -2.05 -8.54
C GLU A 60 -10.16 -1.67 -9.29
N ARG A 61 -10.25 -0.76 -10.28
CA ARG A 61 -9.08 -0.26 -11.02
C ARG A 61 -8.06 0.39 -10.09
N GLN A 62 -8.53 1.27 -9.20
CA GLN A 62 -7.66 1.97 -8.26
C GLN A 62 -7.04 1.03 -7.21
N ALA A 63 -7.83 0.11 -6.66
CA ALA A 63 -7.33 -0.88 -5.70
C ALA A 63 -6.27 -1.79 -6.29
N THR A 64 -6.46 -2.22 -7.54
CA THR A 64 -5.47 -3.01 -8.29
C THR A 64 -4.18 -2.22 -8.50
N ALA A 65 -4.27 -0.98 -8.98
CA ALA A 65 -3.10 -0.13 -9.16
C ALA A 65 -2.31 0.08 -7.85
N VAL A 66 -3.00 0.31 -6.73
CA VAL A 66 -2.37 0.45 -5.41
C VAL A 66 -1.71 -0.86 -4.96
N ARG A 67 -2.35 -2.01 -5.18
CA ARG A 67 -1.74 -3.33 -4.89
C ARG A 67 -0.46 -3.52 -5.70
N ASP A 68 -0.46 -3.17 -6.97
CA ASP A 68 0.68 -3.36 -7.86
C ASP A 68 1.84 -2.44 -7.49
N ILE A 69 1.55 -1.17 -7.16
CA ILE A 69 2.53 -0.22 -6.61
C ILE A 69 3.16 -0.78 -5.33
N ARG A 70 2.35 -1.31 -4.41
CA ARG A 70 2.83 -1.93 -3.16
C ARG A 70 3.68 -3.17 -3.43
N ARG A 71 3.28 -4.01 -4.39
CA ARG A 71 4.02 -5.22 -4.78
C ARG A 71 5.38 -4.84 -5.37
N ALA A 72 5.42 -3.87 -6.28
CA ALA A 72 6.65 -3.35 -6.87
C ALA A 72 7.57 -2.72 -5.82
N ALA A 73 7.03 -1.94 -4.88
CA ALA A 73 7.78 -1.36 -3.78
C ALA A 73 8.41 -2.43 -2.87
N ARG A 74 7.66 -3.50 -2.54
CA ARG A 74 8.16 -4.64 -1.77
C ARG A 74 9.25 -5.42 -2.51
N ALA A 75 9.10 -5.65 -3.82
CA ALA A 75 10.11 -6.32 -4.64
C ALA A 75 11.43 -5.51 -4.67
N ARG A 76 11.33 -4.19 -4.87
CA ARG A 76 12.48 -3.28 -4.80
C ARG A 76 13.14 -3.30 -3.42
N ALA A 77 12.37 -3.28 -2.33
CA ALA A 77 12.92 -3.38 -0.98
C ALA A 77 13.70 -4.68 -0.77
N ARG A 78 13.16 -5.83 -1.19
CA ARG A 78 13.85 -7.14 -1.08
C ARG A 78 15.17 -7.19 -1.86
N SER A 79 15.21 -6.61 -3.06
CA SER A 79 16.45 -6.53 -3.85
C SER A 79 17.53 -5.72 -3.13
N LYS A 80 17.16 -4.61 -2.47
CA LYS A 80 18.11 -3.81 -1.68
C LYS A 80 18.65 -4.55 -0.47
N THR A 81 17.82 -5.33 0.23
CA THR A 81 18.25 -6.17 1.35
C THR A 81 19.20 -7.27 0.88
N ALA A 82 18.90 -7.94 -0.24
CA ALA A 82 19.78 -8.97 -0.79
C ALA A 82 21.16 -8.42 -1.15
N THR A 83 21.25 -7.23 -1.76
CA THR A 83 22.52 -6.56 -2.04
C THR A 83 23.27 -6.17 -0.76
N ALA A 84 22.57 -5.80 0.31
CA ALA A 84 23.19 -5.48 1.60
C ALA A 84 23.79 -6.72 2.29
N THR A 85 23.12 -7.88 2.21
CA THR A 85 23.62 -9.14 2.79
C THR A 85 24.85 -9.67 2.06
N VAL A 86 24.92 -9.53 0.73
CA VAL A 86 26.07 -9.97 -0.08
C VAL A 86 27.32 -9.11 0.20
N ARG A 87 27.16 -7.84 0.61
CA ARG A 87 28.29 -6.93 0.88
C ARG A 87 28.84 -7.01 2.31
N ARG A 88 28.28 -7.85 3.19
CA ARG A 88 28.80 -7.99 4.56
C ARG A 88 30.02 -8.94 4.54
N PRO A 89 31.25 -8.46 4.79
CA PRO A 89 32.40 -9.36 4.85
C PRO A 89 32.22 -10.33 6.01
N ALA A 90 32.58 -11.60 5.81
CA ALA A 90 32.53 -12.61 6.85
C ALA A 90 33.32 -12.15 8.11
N PRO A 91 32.82 -12.41 9.33
CA PRO A 91 33.59 -12.13 10.53
C PRO A 91 34.89 -12.94 10.47
N ARG A 92 36.02 -12.22 10.55
CA ARG A 92 37.38 -12.78 10.52
C ARG A 92 37.50 -13.76 11.70
N PRO A 93 37.92 -15.02 11.50
CA PRO A 93 38.11 -15.94 12.61
C PRO A 93 39.22 -15.40 13.52
N GLU A 94 38.90 -15.16 14.78
CA GLU A 94 39.85 -14.76 15.81
C GLU A 94 40.93 -15.85 15.95
N ARG A 95 42.19 -15.45 15.79
CA ARG A 95 43.33 -16.36 15.97
C ARG A 95 43.48 -16.67 17.46
N PRO A 96 43.57 -17.95 17.87
CA PRO A 96 43.81 -18.28 19.27
C PRO A 96 45.17 -17.75 19.71
N HIS A 97 45.19 -16.98 20.80
CA HIS A 97 46.38 -16.43 21.41
C HIS A 97 47.22 -17.59 22.00
N ARG A 98 48.41 -17.82 21.42
CA ARG A 98 49.34 -18.86 21.84
C ARG A 98 49.95 -18.46 23.19
N ALA A 99 49.51 -19.11 24.27
CA ALA A 99 50.12 -18.97 25.59
C ALA A 99 51.59 -19.41 25.55
N ARG A 100 52.49 -18.56 26.04
CA ARG A 100 53.91 -18.88 26.27
C ARG A 100 54.04 -19.65 27.59
N PRO A 101 54.88 -20.71 27.67
CA PRO A 101 55.20 -21.35 28.93
C PRO A 101 56.27 -20.54 29.67
N GLY A 102 56.12 -20.45 30.99
CA GLY A 102 57.13 -20.02 31.95
C GLY A 102 57.29 -21.12 32.99
#